data_AF-A0A2Z6QWQ0-F1
#
_entry.id   AF-A0A2Z6QWQ0-F1
#
_cell.length_a   1.000
_cell.length_b   1.000
_cell.length_c   1.000
_cell.angle_alpha   90.00
_cell.angle_beta   90.00
_cell.angle_gamma   90.00
#
_symmetry.space_group_name_H-M   'P 1'
#
loop_
_entity.id
_entity.type
_entity.pdbx_description
1 polymer ?
#
loop_
_entity_poly.entity_id
_entity_poly.type
_entity_poly.pdbx_seq_one_letter_code
_entity_poly.pdbx_strand_id
1 'polypeptide(L)'
;MVFYRCTYIHRSGKICNRGCYHPKGCHIHRNSPSQVPCNEYGCKKLTYSGYGFCDIHARKHRKMEQYYRKKQAELASMQLG
;
A
#
# COMPACT_ATOMS: atom_id res chain seq x y z
N MET A 1 10.18 -26.26 -16.86
CA MET A 1 10.81 -25.04 -16.35
C MET A 1 9.79 -23.91 -16.43
N VAL A 2 9.28 -23.37 -15.31
CA VAL A 2 8.29 -22.29 -15.37
C VAL A 2 9.02 -20.96 -15.60
N PHE A 3 8.61 -20.24 -16.63
CA PHE A 3 9.14 -18.91 -16.94
C PHE A 3 8.21 -17.85 -16.39
N TYR A 4 8.69 -17.08 -15.42
CA TYR A 4 7.98 -15.96 -14.83
C TYR A 4 8.43 -14.65 -15.46
N ARG A 5 7.57 -13.64 -15.38
CA ARG A 5 7.89 -12.26 -15.77
C ARG A 5 8.01 -11.41 -14.51
N CYS A 6 9.07 -10.62 -14.40
CA CYS A 6 9.26 -9.73 -13.28
C CYS A 6 8.23 -8.58 -13.31
N THR A 7 7.36 -8.54 -12.30
CA THR A 7 6.28 -7.54 -12.15
C THR A 7 6.73 -6.26 -11.44
N TYR A 8 8.03 -6.10 -11.17
CA TYR A 8 8.55 -4.92 -10.47
C TYR A 8 8.27 -3.63 -11.27
N ILE A 9 7.69 -2.64 -10.60
CA ILE A 9 7.37 -1.33 -11.16
C ILE A 9 8.48 -0.34 -10.78
N HIS A 10 9.16 0.20 -11.79
CA HIS A 10 10.15 1.27 -11.59
C HIS A 10 9.48 2.56 -11.14
N ARG A 11 10.23 3.49 -10.54
CA ARG A 11 9.73 4.84 -10.18
C ARG A 11 9.13 5.61 -11.36
N SER A 12 9.55 5.28 -12.59
CA SER A 12 9.00 5.81 -13.83
C SER A 12 7.65 5.22 -14.24
N GLY A 13 7.11 4.26 -13.49
CA GLY A 13 5.88 3.52 -13.84
C GLY A 13 6.10 2.39 -14.85
N LYS A 14 7.31 2.22 -15.39
CA LYS A 14 7.63 1.11 -16.30
C LYS A 14 7.75 -0.21 -15.52
N ILE A 15 7.15 -1.27 -16.05
CA ILE A 15 7.30 -2.63 -15.51
C ILE A 15 8.60 -3.22 -16.04
N CYS A 16 9.37 -3.88 -15.17
CA CYS A 16 10.64 -4.52 -15.54
C CYS A 16 10.44 -5.58 -16.64
N ASN A 17 9.45 -6.47 -16.46
CA ASN A 17 9.02 -7.50 -17.42
C ASN A 17 10.13 -8.44 -17.91
N ARG A 18 11.30 -8.45 -17.25
CA ARG A 18 12.38 -9.38 -17.55
C ARG A 18 11.97 -10.80 -17.21
N GLY A 19 12.32 -11.72 -18.09
CA GLY A 19 12.18 -13.15 -17.86
C GLY A 19 12.98 -13.62 -16.65
N CYS A 20 12.38 -14.48 -15.83
CA CYS A 20 13.04 -15.07 -14.67
C CYS A 20 12.50 -16.47 -14.35
N TYR A 21 13.30 -17.26 -13.66
CA TYR A 21 12.90 -18.60 -13.21
C TYR A 21 12.28 -18.60 -11.81
N HIS A 22 12.16 -17.42 -11.18
CA HIS A 22 11.70 -17.28 -9.81
C HIS A 22 10.37 -16.52 -9.75
N PRO A 23 9.37 -16.98 -8.97
CA PRO A 23 8.04 -16.39 -8.94
C PRO A 23 8.00 -14.97 -8.36
N LYS A 24 8.91 -14.66 -7.43
CA LYS A 24 9.02 -13.31 -6.83
C LYS A 24 9.64 -12.24 -7.75
N GLY A 25 10.18 -12.61 -8.91
CA GLY A 25 10.80 -11.68 -9.86
C GLY A 25 12.25 -12.00 -10.19
N CYS A 26 12.88 -11.14 -10.98
CA CYS A 26 14.26 -11.33 -11.44
C CYS A 26 15.28 -11.24 -10.30
N HIS A 27 16.50 -11.72 -10.54
CA HIS A 27 17.58 -11.73 -9.54
C HIS A 27 17.82 -10.38 -8.86
N ILE A 28 17.62 -9.28 -9.58
CA ILE A 28 17.78 -7.91 -9.11
C ILE A 28 16.61 -7.48 -8.20
N HIS A 29 15.38 -7.84 -8.57
CA HIS A 29 14.17 -7.32 -7.93
C HIS A 29 13.51 -8.30 -6.94
N ARG A 30 13.93 -9.56 -6.87
CA ARG A 30 13.33 -10.56 -5.97
C ARG A 30 13.37 -10.18 -4.49
N ASN A 31 14.30 -9.32 -4.11
CA ASN A 31 14.48 -8.80 -2.74
C ASN A 31 14.09 -7.32 -2.63
N SER A 32 13.69 -6.67 -3.72
CA SER A 32 13.26 -5.28 -3.70
C SER A 32 11.82 -5.20 -3.20
N PRO A 33 11.48 -4.23 -2.33
CA PRO A 33 10.10 -4.03 -1.93
C PRO A 33 9.27 -3.65 -3.16
N SER A 34 8.17 -4.37 -3.38
CA SER A 34 7.25 -4.11 -4.49
C SER A 34 6.45 -2.85 -4.20
N GLN A 35 6.40 -1.94 -5.18
CA GLN A 35 5.48 -0.81 -5.12
C GLN A 35 4.08 -1.26 -5.51
N VAL A 36 3.08 -0.89 -4.72
CA VAL A 36 1.66 -1.06 -5.02
C VAL A 36 1.02 0.29 -5.29
N PRO A 37 0.00 0.38 -6.18
CA PRO A 37 -0.77 1.61 -6.33
C PRO A 37 -1.48 1.96 -5.03
N CYS A 38 -1.64 3.26 -4.77
CA CYS A 38 -2.45 3.73 -3.65
C CYS A 38 -3.92 3.37 -3.87
N ASN A 39 -4.55 2.74 -2.89
CA ASN A 39 -5.96 2.33 -2.89
C ASN A 39 -6.95 3.51 -2.77
N GLU A 40 -6.47 4.76 -2.66
CA GLU A 40 -7.36 5.92 -2.59
C GLU A 40 -7.87 6.24 -3.98
N TYR A 41 -9.19 6.40 -4.13
CA TYR A 41 -9.82 6.72 -5.40
C TYR A 41 -9.21 8.00 -6.00
N GLY A 42 -8.76 7.92 -7.25
CA GLY A 42 -8.10 9.02 -7.95
C GLY A 42 -6.61 9.20 -7.63
N CYS A 43 -6.03 8.45 -6.69
CA CYS A 43 -4.60 8.54 -6.38
C CYS A 43 -3.77 7.60 -7.26
N LYS A 44 -2.94 8.17 -8.14
CA LYS A 44 -2.00 7.41 -8.99
C LYS A 44 -0.61 7.23 -8.37
N LYS A 45 -0.45 7.53 -7.08
CA LYS A 45 0.85 7.39 -6.40
C LYS A 45 1.13 5.92 -6.10
N LEU A 46 2.34 5.49 -6.39
CA LEU A 46 2.87 4.22 -5.96
C LEU A 46 3.37 4.32 -4.51
N THR A 47 3.13 3.29 -3.73
CA THR A 47 3.51 3.20 -2.32
C THR A 47 4.21 1.88 -2.03
N TYR A 48 5.15 1.89 -1.09
CA TYR A 48 5.75 0.68 -0.52
C TYR A 48 5.00 0.19 0.73
N SER A 49 3.95 0.91 1.12
CA SER A 49 3.15 0.58 2.30
C SER A 49 2.42 -0.74 2.08
N GLY A 50 2.60 -1.69 3.01
CA GLY A 50 1.81 -2.92 3.05
C GLY A 50 0.30 -2.69 3.24
N TYR A 51 -0.09 -1.50 3.70
CA TYR A 51 -1.50 -1.10 3.82
C TYR A 51 -2.11 -0.65 2.49
N GLY A 52 -1.33 -0.54 1.42
CA GLY A 52 -1.82 -0.12 0.11
C GLY A 52 -2.18 1.36 0.00
N PHE A 53 -1.80 2.21 0.98
CA PHE A 53 -2.00 3.66 0.91
C PHE A 53 -0.68 4.40 0.83
N CYS A 54 -0.65 5.51 0.09
CA CYS A 54 0.46 6.46 0.18
C CYS A 54 0.45 7.16 1.55
N ASP A 55 1.58 7.70 1.99
CA ASP A 55 1.74 8.26 3.33
C ASP A 55 0.66 9.31 3.68
N ILE A 56 0.32 10.17 2.72
CA ILE A 56 -0.71 11.20 2.86
C ILE A 56 -2.07 10.57 3.18
N HIS A 57 -2.49 9.57 2.41
CA HIS A 57 -3.79 8.92 2.61
C HIS A 57 -3.78 8.02 3.84
N ALA A 58 -2.68 7.31 4.12
CA ALA A 58 -2.52 6.55 5.36
C ALA A 58 -2.65 7.45 6.60
N ARG A 59 -2.12 8.68 6.55
CA ARG A 59 -2.27 9.67 7.63
C ARG A 59 -3.71 10.18 7.74
N LYS A 60 -4.37 10.45 6.62
CA LYS A 60 -5.78 10.88 6.57
C LYS A 60 -6.70 9.82 7.21
N HIS A 61 -6.57 8.56 6.82
CA HIS A 61 -7.34 7.44 7.38
C HIS A 61 -7.11 7.30 8.89
N ARG A 62 -5.86 7.30 9.34
CA ARG A 62 -5.54 7.25 10.78
C ARG A 62 -6.17 8.39 11.58
N LYS A 63 -6.17 9.62 11.03
CA LYS A 63 -6.81 10.77 11.70
C LYS A 63 -8.33 10.61 11.78
N MET A 64 -8.97 10.13 10.72
CA MET A 64 -10.41 9.86 10.70
C MET A 64 -10.79 8.82 11.74
N GLU A 65 -10.07 7.69 11.80
CA GLU A 65 -10.29 6.65 12.82
C GLU A 65 -10.14 7.20 14.25
N GLN A 66 -9.12 8.01 14.51
CA GLN A 66 -8.92 8.64 15.81
C GLN A 66 -10.09 9.56 16.18
N TYR A 67 -10.59 10.36 15.23
CA TYR A 67 -11.75 11.22 15.46
C TYR A 67 -13.00 10.40 15.81
N TYR A 68 -13.31 9.35 15.05
CA TYR A 68 -14.47 8.49 15.33
C TYR A 68 -14.36 7.76 16.68
N ARG A 69 -13.18 7.25 17.03
CA ARG A 69 -12.95 6.61 18.34
C ARG A 69 -13.17 7.59 19.49
N LYS A 70 -12.70 8.83 19.36
CA LYS A 70 -12.94 9.88 20.37
C LYS A 70 -14.42 10.19 20.51
N LYS A 71 -15.12 10.40 19.38
CA LYS A 71 -16.57 10.67 19.37
C LYS A 71 -17.37 9.52 20.01
N GLN A 72 -16.99 8.28 19.75
CA GLN A 72 -17.63 7.12 20.39
C GLN A 72 -17.37 7.07 21.89
N ALA A 73 -16.14 7.37 22.34
CA ALA A 73 -15.80 7.44 23.76
C ALA A 73 -16.58 8.56 24.48
N GLU A 74 -16.72 9.73 23.86
CA GLU A 74 -17.51 10.84 24.38
C GLU A 74 -18.99 10.44 24.52
N LEU A 75 -19.59 9.87 23.47
CA LEU A 75 -20.97 9.39 23.51
C LEU A 75 -21.18 8.30 24.57
N ALA A 76 -20.23 7.36 24.71
CA ALA A 76 -20.28 6.33 25.75
C ALA A 76 -20.16 6.92 27.17
N SER A 77 -19.32 7.95 27.35
CA SER A 77 -19.20 8.63 28.65
C SER A 77 -20.46 9.42 29.03
N MET A 78 -21.19 9.96 28.05
CA MET A 78 -22.45 10.66 28.26
C MET A 78 -23.63 9.72 28.56
N GLN A 79 -23.54 8.44 28.22
CA GLN A 79 -24.59 7.44 28.49
C GLN A 79 -24.44 6.74 29.85
N LEU A 80 -23.30 6.91 30.52
CA LEU A 80 -22.97 6.27 31.81
C LEU A 80 -23.06 7.23 33.01
N GLY A 81 -23.42 8.50 32.80
CA GLY A 81 -23.65 9.51 33.84
C GLY A 81 -25.10 9.98 33.85
#